data_AF-A0A5F2G6W3-F1
#
_entry.id   AF-A0A5F2G6W3-F1
#
_cell.length_a   1.000
_cell.length_b   1.000
_cell.length_c   1.000
_cell.angle_alpha   90.00
_cell.angle_beta   90.00
_cell.angle_gamma   90.00
#
_symmetry.space_group_name_H-M   'P 1'
#
loop_
_entity.id
_entity.type
_entity.pdbx_description
1 polymer ?
#
loop_
_entity_poly.entity_id
_entity_poly.type
_entity_poly.pdbx_seq_one_letter_code
_entity_poly.pdbx_strand_id
1 'polypeptide(L)'
;LSTVFTSIWSSGVALVSVVSLFVVTPVVAFYMLLDWDRMVAVVDSWVPRDYVETVRALARDINTATAGFVRGQGTLCLVLGVMYATGLTFTGLNFAILIGFFAGLISFIPYVG
;
A
#
# COMPACT_ATOMS: atom_id res chain seq x y z
N LEU A 1 13.32 22.96 31.02
CA LEU A 1 14.28 23.04 29.90
C LEU A 1 14.49 21.68 29.23
N SER A 2 14.79 20.62 30.00
CA SER A 2 14.89 19.24 29.49
C SER A 2 13.65 18.79 28.70
N THR A 3 12.43 19.02 29.21
CA THR A 3 11.19 18.62 28.52
C THR A 3 11.00 19.35 27.18
N VAL A 4 11.31 20.64 27.12
CA VAL A 4 11.21 21.44 25.88
C VAL A 4 12.25 20.98 24.85
N PHE A 5 13.47 20.70 25.29
CA PHE A 5 14.52 20.14 24.44
C PHE A 5 14.13 18.76 23.88
N THR A 6 13.60 17.88 24.72
CA THR A 6 13.12 16.55 24.29
C THR A 6 11.96 16.66 23.28
N SER A 7 11.02 17.59 23.49
CA SER A 7 9.89 17.81 22.55
C SER A 7 10.34 18.37 21.20
N ILE A 8 11.32 19.28 21.17
CA ILE A 8 11.89 19.80 19.92
C ILE A 8 12.67 18.69 19.20
N TRP A 9 13.44 17.90 19.93
CA TRP A 9 14.19 16.77 19.39
C TRP A 9 13.28 15.70 18.80
N SER A 10 12.24 15.27 19.53
CA SER A 10 11.29 14.26 19.05
C SER A 10 10.52 14.74 17.82
N SER A 11 10.13 16.02 17.78
CA SER A 11 9.47 16.63 16.61
C SER A 11 10.39 16.69 15.40
N GLY A 12 11.67 17.03 15.59
CA GLY A 12 12.67 17.01 14.52
C GLY A 12 12.92 15.62 13.96
N VAL A 13 13.04 14.61 14.82
CA VAL A 13 13.16 13.20 14.42
C VAL A 13 11.91 12.73 13.69
N ALA A 14 10.71 13.12 14.13
CA ALA A 14 9.46 12.76 13.46
C ALA A 14 9.38 13.36 12.04
N LEU A 15 9.76 14.64 11.88
CA LEU A 15 9.80 15.29 10.58
C LEU A 15 10.78 14.60 9.63
N VAL A 16 12.00 14.32 10.09
CA VAL A 16 13.01 13.59 9.32
C VAL A 16 12.50 12.20 8.95
N SER A 17 11.81 11.50 9.86
CA SER A 17 11.26 10.17 9.61
C SER A 17 10.19 10.20 8.52
N VAL A 18 9.27 11.18 8.55
CA VAL A 18 8.25 11.36 7.52
C VAL A 18 8.87 11.69 6.18
N VAL A 19 9.81 12.65 6.13
CA VAL A 19 10.51 13.01 4.89
C VAL A 19 11.31 11.83 4.34
N SER A 20 11.99 11.09 5.21
CA SER A 20 12.70 9.88 4.84
C SER A 20 11.76 8.85 4.24
N LEU A 21 10.60 8.59 4.85
CA LEU A 21 9.59 7.68 4.29
C LEU A 21 9.13 8.15 2.91
N PHE A 22 8.79 9.43 2.75
CA PHE A 22 8.33 9.99 1.48
C PHE A 22 9.38 9.99 0.37
N VAL A 23 10.69 9.95 0.69
CA VAL A 23 11.77 9.94 -0.31
C VAL A 23 12.31 8.52 -0.53
N VAL A 24 12.63 7.80 0.53
CA VAL A 24 13.25 6.47 0.48
C VAL A 24 12.26 5.45 -0.07
N THR A 25 11.00 5.46 0.36
CA THR A 25 10.00 4.49 -0.12
C THR A 25 9.82 4.52 -1.64
N PRO A 26 9.56 5.68 -2.31
CA PRO A 26 9.43 5.68 -3.76
C PRO A 26 10.74 5.39 -4.48
N VAL A 27 11.90 5.78 -3.95
CA VAL A 27 13.20 5.42 -4.52
C VAL A 27 13.39 3.90 -4.51
N VAL A 28 13.18 3.26 -3.36
CA VAL A 28 13.29 1.80 -3.24
C VAL A 28 12.25 1.11 -4.11
N ALA A 29 11.00 1.56 -4.11
CA ALA A 29 9.95 1.02 -4.96
C ALA A 29 10.31 1.13 -6.45
N PHE A 30 10.87 2.26 -6.89
CA PHE A 30 11.32 2.46 -8.26
C PHE A 30 12.44 1.46 -8.63
N TYR A 31 13.46 1.30 -7.78
CA TYR A 31 14.52 0.32 -8.03
C TYR A 31 14.00 -1.12 -8.01
N MET A 32 13.08 -1.47 -7.10
CA MET A 32 12.45 -2.79 -7.07
C MET A 32 11.65 -3.07 -8.35
N LEU A 33 10.99 -2.05 -8.92
CA LEU A 33 10.28 -2.17 -10.20
C LEU A 33 11.24 -2.24 -11.38
N LEU A 34 12.31 -1.42 -11.39
CA LEU A 34 13.32 -1.39 -12.45
C LEU A 34 14.09 -2.71 -12.55
N ASP A 35 14.51 -3.25 -11.41
CA ASP A 35 15.31 -4.48 -11.33
C ASP A 35 14.46 -5.74 -11.17
N TRP A 36 13.13 -5.64 -11.26
CA TRP A 36 12.19 -6.73 -11.01
C TRP A 36 12.53 -8.01 -11.77
N ASP A 37 12.72 -7.91 -13.10
CA ASP A 37 12.99 -9.08 -13.95
C ASP A 37 14.30 -9.78 -13.56
N ARG A 38 15.31 -8.99 -13.17
CA ARG A 38 16.60 -9.50 -12.72
C ARG A 38 16.46 -10.22 -11.39
N MET A 39 15.71 -9.64 -10.45
CA MET A 39 15.44 -10.25 -9.16
C MET A 39 14.70 -11.58 -9.31
N VAL A 40 13.66 -11.63 -10.15
CA VAL A 40 12.90 -12.85 -10.43
C VAL A 40 13.79 -13.92 -11.08
N ALA A 41 14.64 -13.56 -12.04
CA ALA A 41 15.54 -14.50 -12.69
C ALA A 41 16.55 -15.13 -11.71
N VAL A 42 17.06 -14.35 -10.75
CA VAL A 42 17.95 -14.86 -9.69
C VAL A 42 17.20 -15.85 -8.80
N VAL A 43 15.99 -15.52 -8.36
CA VAL A 43 15.17 -16.42 -7.54
C VAL A 43 14.82 -17.71 -8.30
N ASP A 44 14.45 -17.61 -9.57
CA ASP A 44 14.15 -18.76 -10.44
C ASP A 44 15.38 -19.68 -10.61
N SER A 45 16.60 -19.11 -10.63
CA SER A 45 17.85 -19.89 -10.72
C SER A 45 18.15 -20.74 -9.48
N TRP A 46 17.55 -20.42 -8.33
CA TRP A 46 17.71 -21.18 -7.09
C TRP A 46 16.78 -22.39 -7.00
N VAL A 47 15.80 -22.49 -7.90
CA VAL A 47 14.83 -23.58 -7.92
C VAL A 47 15.47 -24.85 -8.51
N PRO A 48 15.40 -26.02 -7.82
CA PRO A 48 15.87 -27.27 -8.39
C PRO A 48 15.11 -27.62 -9.67
N ARG A 49 15.83 -28.14 -10.68
CA ARG A 49 15.31 -28.35 -12.04
C ARG A 49 14.01 -29.16 -12.10
N ASP A 50 13.85 -30.13 -11.20
CA ASP A 50 12.67 -31.02 -11.14
C ASP A 50 11.38 -30.30 -10.74
N TYR A 51 11.48 -29.12 -10.11
CA TYR A 51 10.32 -28.37 -9.59
C TYR A 51 10.07 -27.03 -10.31
N VAL A 52 10.88 -26.67 -11.31
CA VAL A 52 10.81 -25.36 -11.98
C VAL A 52 9.42 -25.11 -12.56
N GLU A 53 8.81 -26.11 -13.20
CA GLU A 53 7.48 -25.98 -13.77
C GLU A 53 6.42 -25.75 -12.68
N THR A 54 6.47 -26.51 -11.60
CA THR A 54 5.56 -26.39 -10.45
C THR A 54 5.66 -25.02 -9.79
N VAL A 55 6.88 -24.54 -9.53
CA VAL A 55 7.10 -23.23 -8.90
C VAL A 55 6.60 -22.10 -9.80
N ARG A 56 6.87 -22.17 -11.11
CA ARG A 56 6.40 -21.17 -12.08
C ARG A 56 4.87 -21.18 -12.23
N ALA A 57 4.24 -22.35 -12.18
CA ALA A 57 2.78 -22.46 -12.17
C ALA A 57 2.19 -21.77 -10.93
N LEU A 58 2.70 -22.11 -9.74
CA LEU A 58 2.25 -21.52 -8.49
C LEU A 58 2.50 -20.00 -8.44
N ALA A 59 3.64 -19.53 -8.94
CA ALA A 59 3.93 -18.09 -9.02
C ALA A 59 2.93 -17.35 -9.91
N ARG A 60 2.47 -17.94 -11.02
CA ARG A 60 1.43 -17.37 -11.88
C ARG A 60 0.06 -17.36 -11.20
N ASP A 61 -0.27 -18.41 -10.47
CA ASP A 61 -1.52 -18.49 -9.71
C ASP A 61 -1.55 -17.42 -8.61
N ILE A 62 -0.45 -17.28 -7.86
CA ILE A 62 -0.27 -16.22 -6.87
C ILE A 62 -0.41 -14.85 -7.53
N ASN A 63 0.30 -14.59 -8.63
CA ASN A 63 0.22 -13.32 -9.33
C ASN A 63 -1.21 -12.99 -9.78
N THR A 64 -1.94 -13.99 -10.29
CA THR A 64 -3.33 -13.84 -10.73
C THR A 64 -4.26 -13.55 -9.54
N ALA A 65 -4.10 -14.27 -8.43
CA ALA A 65 -4.86 -14.05 -7.21
C ALA A 65 -4.56 -12.65 -6.61
N THR A 66 -3.30 -12.25 -6.51
CA THR A 66 -2.88 -10.93 -6.02
C THR A 66 -3.41 -9.81 -6.93
N ALA A 67 -3.32 -9.95 -8.24
CA ALA A 67 -3.88 -8.98 -9.18
C ALA A 67 -5.40 -8.87 -9.05
N GLY A 68 -6.10 -10.00 -8.90
CA GLY A 68 -7.54 -10.05 -8.64
C GLY A 68 -7.90 -9.35 -7.34
N PHE A 69 -7.16 -9.60 -6.26
CA PHE A 69 -7.34 -8.95 -4.96
C PHE A 69 -7.14 -7.45 -5.05
N VAL A 70 -6.05 -6.96 -5.65
CA VAL A 70 -5.76 -5.52 -5.79
C VAL A 70 -6.87 -4.81 -6.58
N ARG A 71 -7.36 -5.42 -7.67
CA ARG A 71 -8.50 -4.89 -8.43
C ARG A 71 -9.80 -4.90 -7.63
N GLY A 72 -10.04 -5.95 -6.85
CA GLY A 72 -11.18 -6.06 -5.95
C GLY A 72 -11.16 -4.99 -4.87
N GLN A 73 -10.03 -4.83 -4.17
CA GLN A 73 -9.83 -3.80 -3.14
C GLN A 73 -9.97 -2.40 -3.70
N GLY A 74 -9.37 -2.10 -4.85
CA GLY A 74 -9.53 -0.80 -5.51
C GLY A 74 -11.01 -0.49 -5.80
N THR A 75 -11.77 -1.49 -6.26
CA THR A 75 -13.21 -1.35 -6.50
C THR A 75 -13.98 -1.15 -5.19
N LEU A 76 -13.63 -1.90 -4.14
CA LEU A 76 -14.22 -1.77 -2.81
C LEU A 76 -14.02 -0.37 -2.24
N CYS A 77 -12.80 0.17 -2.31
CA CYS A 77 -12.47 1.52 -1.87
C CYS A 77 -13.31 2.58 -2.60
N LEU A 78 -13.51 2.42 -3.92
CA LEU A 78 -14.35 3.32 -4.70
C LEU A 78 -15.83 3.23 -4.30
N VAL A 79 -16.35 2.01 -4.16
CA VAL A 79 -17.74 1.79 -3.71
C VAL A 79 -17.96 2.37 -2.33
N LEU A 80 -17.08 2.09 -1.37
CA LEU A 80 -17.15 2.66 -0.02
C LEU A 80 -17.02 4.18 -0.03
N GLY A 81 -16.11 4.73 -0.84
CA GLY A 81 -15.96 6.17 -0.99
C GLY A 81 -17.24 6.85 -1.46
N VAL A 82 -17.90 6.29 -2.47
CA VAL A 82 -19.20 6.78 -2.96
C VAL A 82 -20.30 6.60 -1.92
N MET A 83 -20.40 5.43 -1.30
CA MET A 83 -21.42 5.14 -0.27
C MET A 83 -21.30 6.07 0.94
N TYR A 84 -20.09 6.31 1.43
CA TYR A 84 -19.86 7.22 2.54
C TYR A 84 -20.08 8.67 2.14
N ALA A 85 -19.63 9.10 0.95
CA ALA A 85 -19.88 10.46 0.47
C ALA A 85 -21.38 10.75 0.36
N THR A 86 -22.17 9.84 -0.23
CA THR A 86 -23.63 10.01 -0.37
C THR A 86 -24.33 9.95 0.98
N GLY A 87 -24.01 8.96 1.82
CA GLY A 87 -24.58 8.81 3.15
C GLY A 87 -24.34 10.03 4.05
N LEU A 88 -23.10 10.52 4.10
CA LEU A 88 -22.73 11.71 4.89
C LEU A 88 -23.32 13.01 4.31
N THR A 89 -23.56 13.07 3.01
CA THR A 89 -24.22 14.23 2.40
C THR A 89 -25.68 14.31 2.86
N PHE A 90 -26.37 13.17 2.94
CA PHE A 90 -27.76 13.12 3.41
C PHE A 90 -27.92 13.47 4.89
N THR A 91 -26.89 13.28 5.72
CA THR A 91 -26.92 13.72 7.13
C THR A 91 -26.65 15.22 7.31
N GLY A 92 -26.32 15.93 6.24
CA GLY A 92 -26.00 17.37 6.28
C GLY A 92 -24.57 17.67 6.75
N LEU A 93 -23.65 16.71 6.67
CA LEU A 93 -22.27 16.90 7.10
C LEU A 93 -21.50 17.81 6.12
N ASN A 94 -20.89 18.87 6.66
CA ASN A 94 -19.95 19.69 5.90
C ASN A 94 -18.73 18.85 5.48
N PHE A 95 -18.29 19.00 4.23
CA PHE A 95 -17.19 18.22 3.64
C PHE A 95 -17.47 16.71 3.51
N ALA A 96 -18.73 16.28 3.51
CA ALA A 96 -19.14 14.88 3.34
C ALA A 96 -18.42 14.14 2.20
N ILE A 97 -18.28 14.77 1.03
CA ILE A 97 -17.61 14.18 -0.14
C ILE A 97 -16.12 13.94 0.13
N LEU A 98 -15.43 14.92 0.73
CA LEU A 98 -14.02 14.81 1.07
C LEU A 98 -13.79 13.70 2.09
N ILE A 99 -14.58 13.69 3.16
CA ILE A 99 -14.50 12.70 4.23
C ILE A 99 -14.80 11.30 3.69
N GLY A 100 -15.87 11.15 2.89
CA GLY A 100 -16.24 9.89 2.26
C GLY A 100 -15.14 9.34 1.35
N PHE A 101 -14.55 10.19 0.50
CA PHE A 101 -13.43 9.78 -0.36
C PHE A 101 -12.21 9.30 0.44
N PHE A 102 -11.77 10.06 1.45
CA PHE A 102 -10.65 9.66 2.30
C PHE A 102 -10.95 8.40 3.11
N ALA A 103 -12.17 8.25 3.63
CA ALA A 103 -12.58 7.03 4.32
C ALA A 103 -12.55 5.82 3.38
N GLY A 104 -13.04 5.96 2.15
CA GLY A 104 -12.93 4.93 1.12
C GLY A 104 -11.48 4.60 0.77
N LEU A 105 -10.61 5.60 0.62
CA LEU A 105 -9.19 5.41 0.30
C LEU A 105 -8.42 4.70 1.42
N ILE A 106 -8.62 5.12 2.68
CA ILE A 106 -7.96 4.52 3.86
C ILE A 106 -8.41 3.07 4.06
N SER A 107 -9.63 2.72 3.62
CA SER A 107 -10.15 1.34 3.65
C SER A 107 -9.36 0.37 2.75
N PHE A 108 -8.42 0.86 1.93
CA PHE A 108 -7.51 0.01 1.14
C PHE A 108 -6.62 -0.87 2.03
N ILE A 109 -6.33 -0.44 3.26
CA ILE A 109 -5.55 -1.23 4.21
C ILE A 109 -6.50 -2.26 4.87
N PRO A 110 -6.39 -3.56 4.57
CA PRO A 110 -7.20 -4.56 5.23
C PRO A 110 -6.77 -4.69 6.70
N TYR A 111 -7.69 -4.51 7.63
CA TYR A 111 -7.43 -4.73 9.06
C TYR A 111 -7.47 -6.21 9.46
N VAL A 112 -8.21 -7.02 8.69
CA VAL A 112 -8.31 -8.47 8.91
C VAL A 112 -8.16 -9.16 7.56
N GLY A 113 -7.07 -9.92 7.45
CA GLY A 113 -6.67 -10.78 6.34
C GLY A 113 -5.64 -11.76 6.89
#